data_AF-A0A914MUA9-F1
#
_entry.id   AF-A0A914MUA9-F1
#
_cell.length_a   1.000
_cell.length_b   1.000
_cell.length_c   1.000
_cell.angle_alpha   90.00
_cell.angle_beta   90.00
_cell.angle_gamma   90.00
#
_symmetry.space_group_name_H-M   'P 1'
#
loop_
_entity.id
_entity.type
_entity.pdbx_description
1 polymer ?
#
loop_
_entity_poly.entity_id
_entity_poly.type
_entity_poly.pdbx_seq_one_letter_code
_entity_poly.pdbx_strand_id
1 'polypeptide(L)' 'MFYLALENNICHNYVTEKFWNSLRSLTVPVVFSRSVFEGMDVPSNAFIALDDFKSVNELVAHLKDLQNDTEKYLE' A
#
# COMPACT_ATOMS: atom_id res chain seq x y z
N MET A 1 7.65 8.55 1.50
CA MET A 1 8.26 7.78 0.40
C MET A 1 7.48 6.49 0.22
N PHE A 2 7.05 6.21 -1.01
CA PHE A 2 6.21 5.03 -1.33
C PHE A 2 7.04 3.96 -2.01
N TYR A 3 6.67 2.68 -1.83
CA TYR A 3 7.28 1.54 -2.49
C TYR A 3 6.20 0.68 -3.17
N LEU A 4 6.36 0.39 -4.46
CA LEU A 4 5.43 -0.48 -5.18
C LEU A 4 5.68 -1.95 -4.81
N ALA A 5 4.97 -2.43 -3.79
CA ALA A 5 5.01 -3.81 -3.30
C ALA A 5 4.00 -4.68 -4.06
N LEU A 6 4.11 -4.70 -5.38
CA LEU A 6 3.18 -5.42 -6.26
C LEU A 6 3.56 -6.91 -6.35
N GLU A 7 2.64 -7.77 -5.93
CA GLU A 7 2.81 -9.22 -6.06
C GLU A 7 2.52 -9.71 -7.48
N ASN A 8 3.17 -10.82 -7.85
CA ASN A 8 3.05 -11.36 -9.21
C ASN A 8 1.61 -11.80 -9.53
N ASN A 9 0.87 -12.24 -8.52
CA ASN A 9 -0.52 -12.67 -8.62
C ASN A 9 -1.33 -12.09 -7.44
N ILE A 10 -2.63 -11.84 -7.67
CA ILE A 10 -3.57 -11.44 -6.61
C ILE A 10 -4.18 -12.71 -6.02
N CYS A 11 -3.76 -13.08 -4.81
CA CYS A 11 -4.25 -14.27 -4.12
C CYS A 11 -4.35 -13.99 -2.61
N HIS A 12 -5.39 -14.52 -1.98
CA HIS A 12 -5.62 -14.35 -0.55
C HIS A 12 -4.42 -14.89 0.25
N ASN A 13 -3.93 -14.10 1.21
CA ASN A 13 -2.74 -14.37 2.03
C ASN A 13 -1.42 -14.54 1.25
N TYR A 14 -1.37 -14.17 -0.03
CA TYR A 14 -0.14 -14.17 -0.81
C TYR A 14 0.60 -12.83 -0.66
N VAL A 15 1.37 -12.71 0.43
CA VAL A 15 2.19 -11.54 0.76
C VAL A 15 3.64 -11.97 0.94
N THR A 16 4.56 -11.42 0.13
CA THR A 16 5.98 -11.84 0.08
C THR A 16 6.91 -10.77 0.64
N GLU A 17 8.22 -10.95 0.46
CA GLU A 17 9.26 -10.03 0.90
C GLU A 17 9.08 -8.60 0.38
N LYS A 18 8.38 -8.38 -0.74
CA LYS A 18 8.17 -7.04 -1.31
C LYS A 18 7.49 -6.11 -0.31
N PHE A 19 6.40 -6.59 0.31
CA PHE A 19 5.67 -5.86 1.34
C PHE A 19 6.49 -5.71 2.63
N TRP A 20 7.13 -6.79 3.09
CA TRP A 20 7.89 -6.74 4.34
C TRP A 20 9.15 -5.87 4.23
N ASN A 21 9.81 -5.85 3.08
CA ASN A 21 11.00 -5.04 2.83
C ASN A 21 10.67 -3.55 2.71
N SER A 22 9.50 -3.18 2.19
CA SER A 22 9.09 -1.77 2.17
C SER A 22 8.91 -1.22 3.59
N LEU A 23 8.28 -2.01 4.47
CA LEU A 23 8.14 -1.64 5.89
C LEU A 23 9.50 -1.53 6.59
N ARG A 24 10.40 -2.49 6.40
CA ARG A 24 11.78 -2.44 6.94
C ARG A 24 12.58 -1.25 6.42
N SER A 25 12.27 -0.77 5.22
CA SER A 25 12.91 0.39 4.61
C SER A 25 12.24 1.72 4.98
N LEU A 26 11.29 1.72 5.92
CA LEU A 26 10.54 2.89 6.35
C LEU A 26 9.80 3.60 5.21
N THR A 27 9.25 2.80 4.29
CA THR A 27 8.43 3.27 3.16
C THR A 27 7.03 2.70 3.23
N VAL A 28 6.05 3.47 2.77
CA VAL A 28 4.66 3.02 2.71
C VAL A 28 4.48 2.08 1.49
N PRO A 29 4.11 0.81 1.70
CA PRO A 29 3.82 -0.12 0.62
C PRO A 29 2.57 0.29 -0.15
N VAL A 30 2.65 0.19 -1.47
CA VAL A 30 1.53 0.28 -2.41
C VAL A 30 1.32 -1.11 -3.02
N VAL A 31 0.16 -1.71 -2.76
CA VAL A 31 -0.15 -3.13 -3.06
C VAL A 31 -1.29 -3.25 -4.07
N PHE A 32 -1.45 -4.42 -4.71
CA PHE A 32 -2.51 -4.61 -5.71
C PHE A 32 -3.93 -4.60 -5.13
N SER A 33 -4.17 -5.37 -4.08
CA SER A 33 -5.52 -5.52 -3.52
C SER A 33 -5.49 -5.57 -2.00
N ARG A 34 -6.45 -4.88 -1.38
CA ARG A 34 -6.65 -4.92 0.08
C ARG A 34 -7.08 -6.30 0.56
N SER A 35 -7.86 -7.02 -0.23
CA SER A 35 -8.38 -8.36 0.10
C SER A 35 -7.29 -9.42 0.34
N VAL A 36 -6.07 -9.20 -0.19
CA VAL A 36 -4.92 -10.09 0.00
C VAL A 36 -4.49 -10.17 1.47
N PHE A 37 -4.79 -9.14 2.27
CA PHE A 37 -4.46 -9.03 3.68
C PHE A 37 -5.62 -9.43 4.63
N GLU A 38 -6.77 -9.85 4.09
CA GLU A 38 -7.90 -10.28 4.92
C GLU A 38 -7.51 -11.46 5.82
N GLY A 39 -7.80 -11.37 7.12
CA GLY A 39 -7.43 -12.40 8.09
C GLY A 39 -5.96 -12.37 8.53
N MET A 40 -5.16 -11.42 8.04
CA MET A 40 -3.81 -11.15 8.54
C MET A 40 -3.83 -10.05 9.62
N ASP A 41 -2.88 -10.10 10.55
CA ASP A 41 -2.68 -9.06 11.57
C ASP A 41 -1.85 -7.89 11.02
N VAL A 42 -2.38 -7.26 9.96
CA VAL A 42 -1.77 -6.10 9.31
C VAL A 42 -2.72 -4.92 9.43
N PRO A 43 -2.32 -3.80 10.07
CA PRO A 43 -3.16 -2.62 10.18
C PRO A 43 -3.57 -2.09 8.80
N SER A 44 -4.83 -1.67 8.65
CA SER A 44 -5.37 -1.23 7.36
C SER A 44 -4.74 0.06 6.83
N ASN A 45 -4.16 0.88 7.71
CA ASN A 45 -3.41 2.09 7.37
C ASN A 45 -1.92 1.84 7.10
N ALA A 46 -1.41 0.60 7.30
CA ALA A 46 0.00 0.28 7.06
C ALA A 46 0.37 0.22 5.57
N PHE A 47 -0.61 0.32 4.66
CA PHE A 47 -0.42 0.23 3.22
C PHE A 47 -1.53 0.92 2.44
N ILE A 48 -1.25 1.20 1.17
CA ILE A 48 -2.19 1.76 0.20
C ILE A 48 -2.50 0.69 -0.84
N ALA A 49 -3.77 0.35 -1.06
CA ALA A 49 -4.14 -0.63 -2.07
C ALA A 49 -4.63 0.05 -3.36
N LEU A 50 -4.24 -0.49 -4.51
CA LEU A 50 -4.65 0.02 -5.82
C LEU A 50 -6.17 -0.06 -6.03
N ASP A 51 -6.80 -1.12 -5.51
CA ASP A 51 -8.23 -1.39 -5.64
C ASP A 51 -9.12 -0.55 -4.71
N ASP A 52 -8.53 0.24 -3.80
CA ASP A 52 -9.26 1.27 -3.05
C ASP A 52 -9.69 2.46 -3.94
N PHE A 53 -9.08 2.60 -5.12
CA PHE A 53 -9.29 3.73 -6.02
C PHE A 53 -10.02 3.30 -7.29
N LYS A 54 -10.88 4.18 -7.83
CA LYS A 54 -11.62 3.89 -9.07
C LYS A 54 -10.73 3.96 -10.32
N SER A 55 -9.57 4.61 -10.21
CA SER A 55 -8.61 4.73 -11.30
C SER A 55 -7.19 4.99 -10.79
N VAL A 56 -6.20 4.70 -11.64
CA VAL A 56 -4.79 5.01 -11.36
C VAL A 56 -4.57 6.52 -11.17
N ASN A 57 -5.33 7.36 -11.85
CA ASN A 57 -5.23 8.82 -11.68
C ASN A 57 -5.65 9.27 -10.27
N GLU A 58 -6.65 8.61 -9.69
CA GLU A 58 -7.12 8.89 -8.33
C GLU A 58 -6.07 8.45 -7.30
N LEU A 59 -5.46 7.27 -7.50
CA LEU A 59 -4.30 6.83 -6.71
C LEU A 59 -3.17 7.85 -6.78
N VAL A 60 -2.79 8.30 -7.99
CA VAL A 60 -1.71 9.29 -8.16
C VAL A 60 -2.06 10.61 -7.47
N ALA A 61 -3.31 11.06 -7.54
CA ALA A 61 -3.75 12.26 -6.84
C ALA A 61 -3.63 12.10 -5.32
N HIS A 62 -4.04 10.95 -4.78
CA HIS A 62 -3.92 10.63 -3.37
C HIS A 62 -2.46 10.57 -2.90
N LEU A 63 -1.59 9.88 -3.64
CA LEU A 63 -0.15 9.81 -3.32
C LEU A 63 0.52 11.20 -3.33
N LYS A 64 0.10 12.10 -4.23
CA LYS A 64 0.58 13.48 -4.27
C LYS A 64 0.06 14.31 -3.10
N ASP A 65 -1.20 14.12 -2.68
CA ASP A 65 -1.76 14.79 -1.50
C ASP A 65 -0.95 14.41 -0.25
N LEU A 66 -0.75 13.10 -0.03
CA LEU A 66 0.08 12.60 1.07
C LEU A 66 1.52 13.10 1.02
N GLN A 67 2.12 13.19 -0.18
CA GLN A 67 3.48 13.68 -0.31
C GLN A 67 3.63 15.17 0.07
N ASN A 68 2.56 15.96 -0.10
CA ASN A 68 2.57 17.39 0.20
C ASN A 68 2.13 17.71 1.63
N ASP A 69 1.65 16.72 2.39
CA ASP A 69 1.12 16.87 3.75
C ASP A 69 1.78 15.86 4.69
N THR A 70 2.78 16.32 5.44
CA THR A 70 3.56 15.47 6.35
C THR A 70 2.72 14.89 7.48
N GLU A 71 1.69 15.60 7.95
CA GLU A 71 0.85 15.11 9.04
C GLU A 71 0.01 13.92 8.55
N LYS A 72 -0.66 14.08 7.41
CA LYS A 72 -1.42 12.97 6.78
C LYS A 72 -0.52 11.79 6.40
N TYR A 73 0.72 12.04 6.01
CA TYR A 73 1.66 10.96 5.68
C TYR A 73 2.07 10.12 6.90
N LEU A 74 2.02 10.68 8.11
CA LEU A 74 2.44 10.04 9.35
C LEU A 74 1.30 9.40 10.16
N GLU A 75 0.06 9.60 9.74
CA GLU A 75 -1.16 9.00 10.32
C GLU A 75 -1.31 7.50 9.95
#